data_AF-A0A2G8JV81-F1
#
_entry.id   AF-A0A2G8JV81-F1
#
_cell.length_a   1.000
_cell.length_b   1.000
_cell.length_c   1.000
_cell.angle_alpha   90.00
_cell.angle_beta   90.00
_cell.angle_gamma   90.00
#
_symmetry.space_group_name_H-M   'P 1'
#
loop_
_entity.id
_entity.type
_entity.pdbx_description
1 polymer ?
#
loop_
_entity_poly.entity_id
_entity_poly.type
_entity_poly.pdbx_seq_one_letter_code
_entity_poly.pdbx_strand_id
1 'polypeptide(L)'
;MPHHGSCRAEVQYYGEIYFKAWKTATGDILMTIEQSCIQDLMFFAVHAKRQGSHSLAAILVQLLGYFTKQKRLQGVDKMLCTLYEPILWRALNAANPGVRVNAAYLLIDAFPLQDPESNKESMDAILQKQIDALNTLLCDPCPTVRVTAVQGVCKVVSVYWELLPAAAVSSFLAKLIQDQVYDTSSPDVRVAVFKGLKYILDNPLSHPLLKHTLPSLGDFIHDTSEKVIISFLELLLKVKGIRTIKVSSIVSMEHLLARLEVASAPLARRLVSLLFNSFHPLTKKLISRSRG
;
A
#
# COMPACT_ATOMS: atom_id res chain seq x y z
N MET A 1 -6.53 -21.94 26.28
CA MET A 1 -6.03 -20.60 25.90
C MET A 1 -5.17 -20.75 24.66
N PRO A 2 -5.49 -20.14 23.51
CA PRO A 2 -4.68 -20.30 22.32
C PRO A 2 -3.58 -19.23 22.26
N HIS A 3 -2.33 -19.69 22.20
CA HIS A 3 -1.12 -18.90 21.96
C HIS A 3 -1.13 -18.29 20.55
N HIS A 4 -1.84 -17.18 20.34
CA HIS A 4 -1.80 -16.45 19.06
C HIS A 4 -0.57 -15.51 18.91
N GLY A 5 0.34 -15.47 19.90
CA GLY A 5 1.54 -14.63 19.88
C GLY A 5 2.86 -15.31 19.47
N SER A 6 2.97 -16.64 19.52
CA SER A 6 4.26 -17.36 19.43
C SER A 6 4.88 -17.32 18.03
N CYS A 7 4.09 -17.64 17.00
CA CYS A 7 4.59 -17.81 15.63
C CYS A 7 5.19 -16.53 15.02
N ARG A 8 4.67 -15.33 15.37
CA ARG A 8 5.21 -14.07 14.85
C ARG A 8 6.54 -13.69 15.51
N ALA A 9 6.69 -13.96 16.81
CA ALA A 9 7.93 -13.70 17.53
C ALA A 9 9.05 -14.63 17.06
N GLU A 10 8.73 -15.91 16.83
CA GLU A 10 9.65 -16.91 16.29
C GLU A 10 10.19 -16.50 14.91
N VAL A 11 9.32 -16.07 13.99
CA VAL A 11 9.75 -15.64 12.64
C VAL A 11 10.67 -14.43 12.68
N GLN A 12 10.44 -13.48 13.60
CA GLN A 12 11.35 -12.35 13.80
C GLN A 12 12.71 -12.80 14.33
N TYR A 13 12.73 -13.75 15.26
CA TYR A 13 13.96 -14.32 15.79
C TYR A 13 14.78 -15.02 14.71
N TYR A 14 14.15 -15.81 13.82
CA TYR A 14 14.84 -16.40 12.68
C TYR A 14 15.39 -15.34 11.72
N GLY A 15 14.61 -14.31 11.39
CA GLY A 15 15.09 -13.19 10.56
C GLY A 15 16.31 -12.50 11.18
N GLU A 16 16.31 -12.30 12.50
CA GLU A 16 17.45 -11.75 13.24
C GLU A 16 18.68 -12.66 13.19
N ILE A 17 18.52 -13.98 13.33
CA ILE A 17 19.62 -14.95 13.23
C ILE A 17 20.27 -14.87 11.85
N TYR A 18 19.47 -14.96 10.77
CA TYR A 18 20.00 -14.87 9.41
C TYR A 18 20.71 -13.55 9.16
N PHE A 19 20.14 -12.44 9.63
CA PHE A 19 20.76 -11.13 9.50
C PHE A 19 22.08 -11.02 10.25
N LYS A 20 22.14 -11.50 11.50
CA LYS A 20 23.37 -11.51 12.30
C LYS A 20 24.46 -12.36 11.65
N ALA A 21 24.10 -13.56 11.18
CA ALA A 21 25.02 -14.45 10.48
C ALA A 21 25.61 -13.77 9.24
N TRP A 22 24.76 -13.18 8.39
CA TRP A 22 25.18 -12.41 7.21
C TRP A 22 26.11 -11.26 7.58
N LYS A 23 25.74 -10.45 8.59
CA LYS A 23 26.51 -9.27 9.02
C LYS A 23 27.93 -9.62 9.50
N THR A 24 28.12 -10.79 10.09
CA THR A 24 29.43 -11.24 10.60
C THR A 24 30.24 -12.04 9.60
N ALA A 25 29.62 -12.51 8.51
CA ALA A 25 30.26 -13.38 7.56
C ALA A 25 31.16 -12.62 6.59
N THR A 26 32.24 -13.27 6.15
CA THR A 26 33.19 -12.76 5.16
C THR A 26 33.62 -13.89 4.22
N GLY A 27 34.19 -13.53 3.06
CA GLY A 27 34.70 -14.50 2.08
C GLY A 27 33.65 -15.52 1.63
N ASP A 28 34.05 -16.79 1.56
CA ASP A 28 33.20 -17.89 1.06
C ASP A 28 31.96 -18.15 1.92
N ILE A 29 32.03 -17.83 3.21
CA ILE A 29 30.89 -17.99 4.12
C ILE A 29 29.80 -16.95 3.78
N LEU A 30 30.20 -15.72 3.48
CA LEU A 30 29.26 -14.67 3.07
C LEU A 30 28.55 -15.07 1.78
N MET A 31 29.31 -15.52 0.78
CA MET A 31 28.72 -16.00 -0.49
C MET A 31 27.73 -17.14 -0.27
N THR A 32 28.07 -18.10 0.61
CA THR A 32 27.18 -19.22 0.96
C THR A 32 25.89 -18.75 1.63
N ILE A 33 25.98 -17.83 2.59
CA ILE A 33 24.80 -17.27 3.27
C ILE A 33 23.91 -16.49 2.30
N GLU A 34 24.52 -15.73 1.39
CA GLU A 34 23.78 -14.95 0.41
C GLU A 34 23.08 -15.85 -0.62
N GLN A 35 23.81 -16.78 -1.25
CA GLN A 35 23.32 -17.56 -2.39
C GLN A 35 22.54 -18.81 -1.99
N SER A 36 22.96 -19.52 -0.93
CA SER A 36 22.38 -20.81 -0.52
C SER A 36 21.49 -20.72 0.72
N CYS A 37 21.25 -19.53 1.24
CA CYS A 37 20.34 -19.33 2.36
C CYS A 37 19.35 -18.20 2.09
N ILE A 38 19.81 -16.97 1.97
CA ILE A 38 18.91 -15.81 1.81
C ILE A 38 18.20 -15.87 0.45
N GLN A 39 18.95 -16.10 -0.63
CA GLN A 39 18.37 -16.17 -1.97
C GLN A 39 17.42 -17.38 -2.14
N ASP A 40 17.70 -18.51 -1.50
CA ASP A 40 16.77 -19.64 -1.44
C ASP A 40 15.46 -19.27 -0.75
N LEU A 41 15.52 -18.56 0.39
CA LEU A 41 14.32 -18.06 1.06
C LEU A 41 13.52 -17.11 0.16
N MET A 42 14.20 -16.23 -0.59
CA MET A 42 13.55 -15.36 -1.59
C MET A 42 12.89 -16.17 -2.71
N PHE A 43 13.57 -17.21 -3.21
CA PHE A 43 13.04 -18.10 -4.24
C PHE A 43 11.80 -18.88 -3.75
N PHE A 44 11.85 -19.43 -2.54
CA PHE A 44 10.70 -20.10 -1.94
C PHE A 44 9.57 -19.12 -1.64
N ALA A 45 9.87 -17.89 -1.24
CA ALA A 45 8.86 -16.88 -0.93
C ALA A 45 8.00 -16.55 -2.17
N VAL A 46 8.60 -16.43 -3.35
CA VAL A 46 7.83 -16.19 -4.58
C VAL A 46 6.98 -17.40 -5.01
N HIS A 47 7.41 -18.63 -4.73
CA HIS A 47 6.69 -19.85 -5.14
C HIS A 47 5.74 -20.43 -4.07
N ALA A 48 5.82 -19.95 -2.83
CA ALA A 48 5.04 -20.49 -1.73
C ALA A 48 3.53 -20.30 -1.92
N LYS A 49 2.76 -21.32 -1.55
CA LYS A 49 1.29 -21.28 -1.58
C LYS A 49 0.77 -20.28 -0.54
N ARG A 50 -0.26 -19.51 -0.89
CA ARG A 50 -0.89 -18.50 -0.02
C ARG A 50 -2.08 -19.02 0.81
N GLN A 51 -2.30 -20.33 0.87
CA GLN A 51 -3.49 -20.93 1.51
C GLN A 51 -3.25 -21.24 3.00
N GLY A 52 -4.32 -21.19 3.79
CA GLY A 52 -4.33 -21.56 5.21
C GLY A 52 -4.03 -20.41 6.18
N SER A 53 -4.30 -20.65 7.46
CA SER A 53 -4.07 -19.73 8.58
C SER A 53 -2.58 -19.43 8.84
N HIS A 54 -1.69 -20.30 8.35
CA HIS A 54 -0.23 -20.16 8.43
C HIS A 54 0.39 -20.32 7.03
N SER A 55 0.07 -19.38 6.15
CA SER A 55 0.64 -19.33 4.80
C SER A 55 2.18 -19.23 4.86
N LEU A 56 2.87 -20.21 4.27
CA LEU A 56 4.33 -20.20 4.14
C LEU A 56 4.82 -18.93 3.44
N ALA A 57 4.08 -18.44 2.44
CA ALA A 57 4.41 -17.18 1.77
C ALA A 57 4.40 -16.00 2.76
N ALA A 58 3.42 -15.93 3.66
CA ALA A 58 3.36 -14.87 4.67
C ALA A 58 4.48 -14.97 5.71
N ILE A 59 4.88 -16.18 6.08
CA ILE A 59 6.00 -16.43 6.99
C ILE A 59 7.32 -15.98 6.35
N LEU A 60 7.58 -16.40 5.11
CA LEU A 60 8.81 -16.05 4.40
C LEU A 60 8.90 -14.54 4.13
N VAL A 61 7.79 -13.89 3.74
CA VAL A 61 7.73 -12.42 3.60
C VAL A 61 8.06 -11.73 4.93
N GLN A 62 7.56 -12.23 6.07
CA GLN A 62 7.87 -11.63 7.37
C GLN A 62 9.33 -11.83 7.79
N LEU A 63 9.91 -13.00 7.50
CA LEU A 63 11.32 -13.29 7.76
C LEU A 63 12.22 -12.39 6.92
N LEU A 64 11.99 -12.34 5.60
CA LEU A 64 12.74 -11.49 4.68
C LEU A 64 12.55 -10.01 4.99
N GLY A 65 11.37 -9.64 5.51
CA GLY A 65 11.07 -8.30 5.99
C GLY A 65 11.91 -7.85 7.21
N TYR A 66 12.67 -8.76 7.83
CA TYR A 66 13.69 -8.36 8.80
C TYR A 66 14.83 -7.60 8.10
N PHE A 67 15.31 -8.08 6.95
CA PHE A 67 16.38 -7.43 6.19
C PHE A 67 15.95 -6.06 5.65
N THR A 68 14.72 -5.95 5.13
CA THR A 68 14.20 -4.69 4.58
C THR A 68 14.11 -3.58 5.64
N LYS A 69 13.81 -3.92 6.90
CA LYS A 69 13.85 -2.97 8.03
C LYS A 69 15.25 -2.48 8.38
N GLN A 70 16.29 -3.20 7.95
CA GLN A 70 17.69 -2.88 8.22
C GLN A 70 18.38 -2.17 7.06
N LYS A 71 17.66 -1.74 6.01
CA LYS A 71 18.25 -1.08 4.81
C LYS A 71 19.14 0.13 5.11
N ARG A 72 19.00 0.77 6.28
CA ARG A 72 19.87 1.87 6.74
C ARG A 72 21.30 1.42 7.11
N LEU A 73 21.51 0.12 7.33
CA LEU A 73 22.83 -0.43 7.62
C LEU A 73 23.60 -0.67 6.33
N GLN A 74 24.90 -0.34 6.36
CA GLN A 74 25.78 -0.45 5.20
C GLN A 74 25.76 -1.87 4.62
N GLY A 75 25.73 -1.96 3.28
CA GLY A 75 25.74 -3.22 2.53
C GLY A 75 24.37 -3.89 2.38
N VAL A 76 23.37 -3.58 3.22
CA VAL A 76 22.05 -4.25 3.18
C VAL A 76 21.32 -3.94 1.87
N ASP A 77 21.28 -2.67 1.45
CA ASP A 77 20.62 -2.29 0.21
C ASP A 77 21.23 -2.97 -1.02
N LYS A 78 22.56 -2.94 -1.12
CA LYS A 78 23.31 -3.61 -2.18
C LYS A 78 23.01 -5.12 -2.21
N MET A 79 23.11 -5.80 -1.06
CA MET A 79 22.82 -7.24 -0.96
C MET A 79 21.39 -7.54 -1.40
N LEU A 80 20.38 -6.79 -0.91
CA LEU A 80 19.00 -7.00 -1.31
C LEU A 80 18.81 -6.78 -2.82
N CYS A 81 19.42 -5.73 -3.38
CA CYS A 81 19.37 -5.44 -4.81
C CYS A 81 19.95 -6.59 -5.63
N THR A 82 21.11 -7.12 -5.24
CA THR A 82 21.78 -8.24 -5.92
C THR A 82 20.99 -9.53 -5.82
N LEU A 83 20.56 -9.93 -4.62
CA LEU A 83 19.93 -11.24 -4.42
C LEU A 83 18.53 -11.33 -5.02
N TYR A 84 17.79 -10.22 -5.04
CA TYR A 84 16.47 -10.20 -5.65
C TYR A 84 16.49 -10.13 -7.18
N GLU A 85 17.57 -9.63 -7.79
CA GLU A 85 17.67 -9.41 -9.23
C GLU A 85 17.22 -10.63 -10.06
N PRO A 86 17.79 -11.84 -9.89
CA PRO A 86 17.42 -12.96 -10.75
C PRO A 86 16.02 -13.52 -10.45
N ILE A 87 15.45 -13.21 -9.29
CA ILE A 87 14.20 -13.83 -8.79
C ILE A 87 12.99 -12.96 -9.11
N LEU A 88 13.01 -11.69 -8.70
CA LEU A 88 11.83 -10.83 -8.75
C LEU A 88 11.36 -10.62 -10.18
N TRP A 89 12.27 -10.29 -11.10
CA TRP A 89 11.89 -9.94 -12.48
C TRP A 89 11.27 -11.11 -13.22
N ARG A 90 11.73 -12.33 -12.95
CA ARG A 90 11.12 -13.56 -13.49
C ARG A 90 9.77 -13.84 -12.85
N ALA A 91 9.69 -13.74 -11.51
CA ALA A 91 8.48 -14.07 -10.77
C ALA A 91 7.33 -13.08 -11.02
N LEU A 92 7.63 -11.80 -11.24
CA LEU A 92 6.66 -10.77 -11.63
C LEU A 92 6.02 -11.04 -12.99
N ASN A 93 6.69 -11.79 -13.87
CA ASN A 93 6.21 -12.17 -15.20
C ASN A 93 5.75 -13.63 -15.28
N ALA A 94 5.64 -14.33 -14.13
CA ALA A 94 5.26 -15.74 -14.10
C ALA A 94 3.82 -15.95 -14.60
N ALA A 95 3.54 -17.09 -15.24
CA ALA A 95 2.19 -17.46 -15.68
C ALA A 95 1.21 -17.57 -14.50
N ASN A 96 1.69 -18.03 -13.34
CA ASN A 96 0.86 -18.22 -12.15
C ASN A 96 0.60 -16.88 -11.42
N PRO A 97 -0.66 -16.44 -11.25
CA PRO A 97 -0.96 -15.18 -10.57
C PRO A 97 -0.56 -15.17 -9.09
N GLY A 98 -0.56 -16.31 -8.40
CA GLY A 98 -0.09 -16.42 -7.01
C GLY A 98 1.39 -16.09 -6.87
N VAL A 99 2.20 -16.51 -7.84
CA VAL A 99 3.64 -16.18 -7.89
C VAL A 99 3.83 -14.68 -8.12
N ARG A 100 3.06 -14.08 -9.05
CA ARG A 100 3.10 -12.62 -9.29
C ARG A 100 2.66 -11.82 -8.06
N VAL A 101 1.63 -12.26 -7.35
CA VAL A 101 1.22 -11.66 -6.07
C VAL A 101 2.37 -11.73 -5.06
N ASN A 102 3.00 -12.89 -4.85
CA ASN A 102 4.11 -13.02 -3.91
C ASN A 102 5.29 -12.10 -4.28
N ALA A 103 5.68 -12.09 -5.56
CA ALA A 103 6.74 -11.24 -6.07
C ALA A 103 6.43 -9.75 -5.90
N ALA A 104 5.17 -9.34 -6.14
CA ALA A 104 4.72 -7.98 -5.89
C ALA A 104 4.91 -7.61 -4.40
N TYR A 105 4.47 -8.46 -3.46
CA TYR A 105 4.67 -8.21 -2.03
C TYR A 105 6.14 -8.01 -1.65
N LEU A 106 7.04 -8.86 -2.16
CA LEU A 106 8.48 -8.76 -1.88
C LEU A 106 9.09 -7.49 -2.50
N LEU A 107 8.72 -7.15 -3.75
CA LEU A 107 9.14 -5.91 -4.40
C LEU A 107 8.69 -4.69 -3.58
N ILE A 108 7.42 -4.64 -3.18
CA ILE A 108 6.84 -3.53 -2.39
C ILE A 108 7.50 -3.41 -1.02
N ASP A 109 7.85 -4.53 -0.38
CA ASP A 109 8.50 -4.52 0.94
C ASP A 109 9.97 -4.10 0.87
N ALA A 110 10.68 -4.52 -0.19
CA ALA A 110 12.09 -4.19 -0.39
C ALA A 110 12.30 -2.85 -1.11
N PHE A 111 11.24 -2.21 -1.61
CA PHE A 111 11.30 -0.94 -2.34
C PHE A 111 11.94 0.17 -1.48
N PRO A 112 12.77 1.05 -2.08
CA PRO A 112 13.40 0.89 -3.39
C PRO A 112 14.59 -0.09 -3.30
N LEU A 113 14.69 -1.04 -4.22
CA LEU A 113 15.93 -1.79 -4.43
C LEU A 113 16.96 -0.87 -5.09
N GLN A 114 18.14 -0.77 -4.50
CA GLN A 114 19.17 0.19 -4.87
C GLN A 114 20.55 -0.39 -4.55
N ASP A 115 21.55 -0.04 -5.36
CA ASP A 115 22.95 -0.29 -5.05
C ASP A 115 23.63 1.06 -4.74
N PRO A 116 23.81 1.43 -3.46
CA PRO A 116 24.41 2.71 -3.06
C PRO A 116 25.84 2.93 -3.57
N GLU A 117 26.51 1.87 -4.02
CA GLU A 117 27.87 1.94 -4.57
C GLU A 117 27.87 2.17 -6.10
N SER A 118 26.70 2.08 -6.74
CA SER A 118 26.55 2.31 -8.18
C SER A 118 26.42 3.79 -8.53
N ASN A 119 26.65 4.13 -9.81
CA ASN A 119 26.50 5.50 -10.28
C ASN A 119 25.01 5.92 -10.33
N LYS A 120 24.76 7.23 -10.35
CA LYS A 120 23.40 7.80 -10.35
C LYS A 120 22.53 7.29 -11.51
N GLU A 121 23.11 7.14 -12.70
CA GLU A 121 22.40 6.64 -13.88
C GLU A 121 21.88 5.22 -13.68
N SER A 122 22.70 4.34 -13.11
CA SER A 122 22.33 2.96 -12.79
C SER A 122 21.26 2.91 -11.72
N MET A 123 21.37 3.76 -10.69
CA MET A 123 20.36 3.90 -9.64
C MET A 123 19.00 4.35 -10.19
N ASP A 124 19.01 5.35 -11.06
CA ASP A 124 17.80 5.87 -11.71
C ASP A 124 17.18 4.80 -12.62
N ALA A 125 18.01 4.02 -13.35
CA ALA A 125 17.54 2.91 -14.19
C ALA A 125 16.90 1.78 -13.36
N ILE A 126 17.48 1.40 -12.22
CA ILE A 126 16.91 0.39 -11.32
C ILE A 126 15.61 0.89 -10.70
N LEU A 127 15.54 2.16 -10.31
CA LEU A 127 14.30 2.77 -9.80
C LEU A 127 13.22 2.77 -10.89
N GLN A 128 13.56 3.16 -12.12
CA GLN A 128 12.62 3.15 -13.25
C GLN A 128 12.10 1.73 -13.54
N LYS A 129 12.98 0.72 -13.54
CA LYS A 129 12.58 -0.70 -13.70
C LYS A 129 11.54 -1.14 -12.66
N GLN A 130 11.67 -0.68 -11.41
CA GLN A 130 10.70 -0.97 -10.35
C GLN A 130 9.37 -0.24 -10.56
N ILE A 131 9.42 1.02 -11.00
CA ILE A 131 8.22 1.81 -11.34
C ILE A 131 7.46 1.16 -12.49
N ASP A 132 8.17 0.73 -13.54
CA ASP A 132 7.57 0.05 -14.69
C ASP A 132 6.92 -1.27 -14.27
N ALA A 133 7.59 -2.07 -13.43
CA ALA A 133 7.02 -3.30 -12.90
C ALA A 133 5.74 -3.06 -12.09
N LEU A 134 5.69 -2.02 -11.26
CA LEU A 134 4.47 -1.64 -10.52
C LEU A 134 3.34 -1.22 -11.46
N ASN A 135 3.65 -0.48 -12.54
CA ASN A 135 2.66 -0.14 -13.58
C ASN A 135 2.14 -1.37 -14.32
N THR A 136 3.01 -2.33 -14.65
CA THR A 136 2.60 -3.61 -15.24
C THR A 136 1.65 -4.37 -14.32
N LEU A 137 1.95 -4.44 -13.02
CA LEU A 137 1.10 -5.11 -12.03
C LEU A 137 -0.29 -4.46 -11.87
N LEU A 138 -0.41 -3.13 -12.02
CA LEU A 138 -1.71 -2.44 -12.04
C LEU A 138 -2.57 -2.81 -13.25
N CYS A 139 -1.96 -3.32 -14.31
CA CYS A 139 -2.62 -3.78 -15.53
C CYS A 139 -2.78 -5.31 -15.60
N ASP A 140 -2.47 -6.03 -14.53
CA ASP A 140 -2.47 -7.49 -14.54
C ASP A 140 -3.87 -8.05 -14.86
N PRO A 141 -4.01 -9.13 -15.67
CA PRO A 141 -5.31 -9.71 -15.96
C PRO A 141 -6.03 -10.27 -14.72
N CYS A 142 -5.29 -10.71 -13.70
CA CYS A 142 -5.84 -11.30 -12.50
C CYS A 142 -6.18 -10.22 -11.44
N PRO A 143 -7.45 -10.10 -11.01
CA PRO A 143 -7.84 -9.08 -10.04
C PRO A 143 -7.07 -9.14 -8.71
N THR A 144 -6.69 -10.32 -8.24
CA THR A 144 -5.92 -10.45 -6.98
C THR A 144 -4.52 -9.87 -7.08
N VAL A 145 -3.91 -9.90 -8.27
CA VAL A 145 -2.64 -9.21 -8.53
C VAL A 145 -2.86 -7.70 -8.51
N ARG A 146 -3.90 -7.20 -9.19
CA ARG A 146 -4.24 -5.77 -9.18
C ARG A 146 -4.55 -5.23 -7.79
N VAL A 147 -5.28 -5.97 -6.95
CA VAL A 147 -5.50 -5.61 -5.53
C VAL A 147 -4.16 -5.41 -4.81
N THR A 148 -3.22 -6.33 -4.99
CA THR A 148 -1.89 -6.26 -4.37
C THR A 148 -1.08 -5.08 -4.91
N ALA A 149 -1.14 -4.85 -6.23
CA ALA A 149 -0.47 -3.75 -6.90
C ALA A 149 -0.99 -2.38 -6.41
N VAL A 150 -2.31 -2.21 -6.33
CA VAL A 150 -2.95 -0.99 -5.83
C VAL A 150 -2.49 -0.68 -4.40
N GLN A 151 -2.52 -1.67 -3.51
CA GLN A 151 -2.05 -1.51 -2.13
C GLN A 151 -0.57 -1.13 -2.09
N GLY A 152 0.25 -1.80 -2.90
CA GLY A 152 1.68 -1.56 -3.01
C GLY A 152 2.03 -0.18 -3.51
N VAL A 153 1.44 0.23 -4.62
CA VAL A 153 1.64 1.55 -5.21
C VAL A 153 1.20 2.65 -4.25
N CYS A 154 0.08 2.48 -3.53
CA CYS A 154 -0.33 3.45 -2.52
C CYS A 154 0.67 3.54 -1.37
N LYS A 155 1.26 2.41 -0.93
CA LYS A 155 2.34 2.41 0.06
C LYS A 155 3.58 3.13 -0.47
N VAL A 156 4.00 2.79 -1.69
CA VAL A 156 5.19 3.37 -2.33
C VAL A 156 5.06 4.87 -2.50
N VAL A 157 3.94 5.34 -3.06
CA VAL A 157 3.66 6.78 -3.23
C VAL A 157 3.62 7.49 -1.88
N SER A 158 2.98 6.92 -0.86
CA SER A 158 2.86 7.57 0.45
C SER A 158 4.21 7.67 1.18
N VAL A 159 5.00 6.59 1.20
CA VAL A 159 6.25 6.49 1.96
C VAL A 159 7.44 7.13 1.24
N TYR A 160 7.51 7.02 -0.09
CA TYR A 160 8.67 7.45 -0.88
C TYR A 160 8.35 8.65 -1.79
N TRP A 161 7.38 9.49 -1.40
CA TRP A 161 6.91 10.64 -2.18
C TRP A 161 8.04 11.53 -2.70
N GLU A 162 9.01 11.87 -1.85
CA GLU A 162 10.13 12.75 -2.18
C GLU A 162 11.22 12.07 -3.02
N LEU A 163 11.31 10.75 -2.97
CA LEU A 163 12.26 9.97 -3.76
C LEU A 163 11.75 9.76 -5.19
N LEU A 164 10.43 9.63 -5.37
CA LEU A 164 9.84 9.32 -6.66
C LEU A 164 9.89 10.52 -7.61
N PRO A 165 10.17 10.30 -8.92
CA PRO A 165 9.96 11.33 -9.92
C PRO A 165 8.50 11.80 -9.93
N ALA A 166 8.27 13.11 -10.05
CA ALA A 166 6.92 13.70 -10.04
C ALA A 166 6.02 13.10 -11.14
N ALA A 167 6.60 12.76 -12.29
CA ALA A 167 5.91 12.08 -13.38
C ALA A 167 5.40 10.68 -12.97
N ALA A 168 6.19 9.92 -12.20
CA ALA A 168 5.80 8.60 -11.71
C ALA A 168 4.66 8.71 -10.68
N VAL A 169 4.73 9.66 -9.74
CA VAL A 169 3.64 9.91 -8.77
C VAL A 169 2.34 10.26 -9.51
N SER A 170 2.43 11.13 -10.52
CA SER A 170 1.27 11.56 -11.32
C SER A 170 0.68 10.40 -12.11
N SER A 171 1.53 9.57 -12.74
CA SER A 171 1.13 8.38 -13.47
C SER A 171 0.42 7.36 -12.58
N PHE A 172 0.98 7.06 -11.40
CA PHE A 172 0.36 6.15 -10.44
C PHE A 172 -1.01 6.65 -9.97
N LEU A 173 -1.11 7.93 -9.60
CA LEU A 173 -2.38 8.50 -9.14
C LEU A 173 -3.43 8.54 -10.26
N ALA A 174 -3.05 8.88 -11.48
CA ALA A 174 -3.92 8.79 -12.64
C ALA A 174 -4.44 7.36 -12.82
N LYS A 175 -3.55 6.35 -12.81
CA LYS A 175 -3.94 4.94 -12.95
C LYS A 175 -4.91 4.49 -11.85
N LEU A 176 -4.70 4.92 -10.61
CA LEU A 176 -5.59 4.58 -9.48
C LEU A 176 -6.98 5.21 -9.64
N ILE A 177 -7.04 6.50 -9.97
CA ILE A 177 -8.26 7.33 -9.93
C ILE A 177 -9.06 7.25 -11.24
N GLN A 178 -8.41 6.96 -12.36
CA GLN A 178 -9.05 6.91 -13.69
C GLN A 178 -9.31 5.47 -14.17
N ASP A 179 -8.55 4.49 -13.70
CA ASP A 179 -8.69 3.10 -14.16
C ASP A 179 -9.11 2.16 -13.02
N GLN A 180 -8.27 2.02 -11.98
CA GLN A 180 -8.46 0.97 -10.96
C GLN A 180 -9.73 1.17 -10.13
N VAL A 181 -10.14 2.42 -9.89
CA VAL A 181 -11.38 2.70 -9.16
C VAL A 181 -12.63 2.31 -9.96
N TYR A 182 -12.52 2.17 -11.28
CA TYR A 182 -13.59 1.72 -12.17
C TYR A 182 -13.45 0.24 -12.58
N ASP A 183 -12.64 -0.55 -11.86
CA ASP A 183 -12.48 -1.97 -12.15
C ASP A 183 -13.82 -2.72 -12.10
N THR A 184 -14.30 -3.11 -13.28
CA THR A 184 -15.60 -3.78 -13.46
C THR A 184 -15.57 -5.24 -13.07
N SER A 185 -14.38 -5.86 -13.06
CA SER A 185 -14.23 -7.28 -12.82
C SER A 185 -14.17 -7.64 -11.33
N SER A 186 -13.76 -6.70 -10.47
CA SER A 186 -13.65 -6.96 -9.04
C SER A 186 -13.91 -5.73 -8.16
N PRO A 187 -14.93 -5.78 -7.27
CA PRO A 187 -15.11 -4.74 -6.27
C PRO A 187 -13.96 -4.70 -5.25
N ASP A 188 -13.15 -5.75 -5.10
CA ASP A 188 -11.99 -5.72 -4.20
C ASP A 188 -10.87 -4.80 -4.69
N VAL A 189 -10.71 -4.67 -6.02
CA VAL A 189 -9.76 -3.70 -6.60
C VAL A 189 -10.21 -2.28 -6.26
N ARG A 190 -11.50 -1.98 -6.47
CA ARG A 190 -12.09 -0.66 -6.16
C ARG A 190 -12.01 -0.34 -4.66
N VAL A 191 -12.28 -1.31 -3.79
CA VAL A 191 -12.04 -1.19 -2.34
C VAL A 191 -10.58 -0.88 -2.02
N ALA A 192 -9.63 -1.57 -2.67
CA ALA A 192 -8.21 -1.35 -2.46
C ALA A 192 -7.80 0.08 -2.83
N VAL A 193 -8.38 0.67 -3.88
CA VAL A 193 -8.11 2.07 -4.26
C VAL A 193 -8.52 3.02 -3.15
N PHE A 194 -9.74 2.93 -2.63
CA PHE A 194 -10.19 3.83 -1.57
C PHE A 194 -9.38 3.70 -0.27
N LYS A 195 -9.02 2.46 0.10
CA LYS A 195 -8.12 2.22 1.25
C LYS A 195 -6.73 2.80 0.99
N GLY A 196 -6.23 2.66 -0.23
CA GLY A 196 -4.95 3.20 -0.67
C GLY A 196 -4.90 4.73 -0.67
N LEU A 197 -5.91 5.40 -1.24
CA LEU A 197 -6.04 6.86 -1.21
C LEU A 197 -6.12 7.38 0.24
N LYS A 198 -6.84 6.68 1.12
CA LYS A 198 -6.88 7.01 2.56
C LYS A 198 -5.50 6.96 3.19
N TYR A 199 -4.66 5.99 2.81
CA TYR A 199 -3.28 5.86 3.27
C TYR A 199 -2.34 6.92 2.66
N ILE A 200 -2.53 7.27 1.39
CA ILE A 200 -1.76 8.35 0.75
C ILE A 200 -2.01 9.70 1.44
N LEU A 201 -3.26 9.95 1.87
CA LEU A 201 -3.62 11.16 2.62
C LEU A 201 -2.96 11.28 4.00
N ASP A 202 -2.30 10.22 4.52
CA ASP A 202 -1.44 10.35 5.70
C ASP A 202 -0.18 11.17 5.40
N ASN A 203 0.25 11.25 4.14
CA ASN A 203 1.31 12.13 3.69
C ASN A 203 0.73 13.50 3.27
N PRO A 204 1.02 14.60 4.00
CA PRO A 204 0.50 15.94 3.70
C PRO A 204 0.92 16.49 2.33
N LEU A 205 2.06 16.03 1.78
CA LEU A 205 2.53 16.45 0.45
C LEU A 205 1.58 16.01 -0.67
N SER A 206 0.76 14.97 -0.42
CA SER A 206 -0.25 14.51 -1.39
C SER A 206 -1.49 15.40 -1.45
N HIS A 207 -1.75 16.21 -0.42
CA HIS A 207 -3.03 16.91 -0.25
C HIS A 207 -3.30 17.91 -1.38
N PRO A 208 -2.35 18.72 -1.87
CA PRO A 208 -2.61 19.64 -2.98
C PRO A 208 -3.11 18.91 -4.22
N LEU A 209 -2.47 17.80 -4.59
CA LEU A 209 -2.83 17.03 -5.76
C LEU A 209 -4.18 16.31 -5.57
N LEU A 210 -4.35 15.62 -4.43
CA LEU A 210 -5.58 14.87 -4.14
C LEU A 210 -6.80 15.78 -3.97
N LYS A 211 -6.63 17.02 -3.50
CA LYS A 211 -7.71 18.00 -3.43
C LYS A 211 -8.38 18.24 -4.79
N HIS A 212 -7.60 18.19 -5.88
CA HIS A 212 -8.11 18.40 -7.23
C HIS A 212 -8.69 17.14 -7.87
N THR A 213 -8.24 15.96 -7.47
CA THR A 213 -8.67 14.69 -8.08
C THR A 213 -9.82 14.01 -7.33
N LEU A 214 -9.89 14.13 -6.00
CA LEU A 214 -10.96 13.52 -5.20
C LEU A 214 -12.39 13.89 -5.65
N PRO A 215 -12.70 15.12 -6.11
CA PRO A 215 -14.04 15.47 -6.58
C PRO A 215 -14.60 14.57 -7.69
N SER A 216 -13.75 13.98 -8.55
CA SER A 216 -14.21 13.08 -9.61
C SER A 216 -14.69 11.72 -9.10
N LEU A 217 -14.56 11.45 -7.80
CA LEU A 217 -14.95 10.18 -7.16
C LEU A 217 -16.30 10.28 -6.44
N GLY A 218 -17.00 11.41 -6.53
CA GLY A 218 -18.24 11.66 -5.80
C GLY A 218 -19.31 10.58 -6.01
N ASP A 219 -19.43 10.08 -7.23
CA ASP A 219 -20.47 9.12 -7.63
C ASP A 219 -20.29 7.73 -7.02
N PHE A 220 -19.14 7.41 -6.44
CA PHE A 220 -18.91 6.13 -5.76
C PHE A 220 -19.69 5.97 -4.44
N ILE A 221 -20.39 7.03 -3.99
CA ILE A 221 -21.43 6.91 -2.96
C ILE A 221 -22.59 6.00 -3.42
N HIS A 222 -22.77 5.85 -4.73
CA HIS A 222 -23.81 5.04 -5.38
C HIS A 222 -23.26 3.74 -5.98
N ASP A 223 -22.06 3.30 -5.59
CA ASP A 223 -21.50 2.05 -6.11
C ASP A 223 -22.41 0.85 -5.85
N THR A 224 -22.48 -0.08 -6.80
CA THR A 224 -23.32 -1.29 -6.67
C THR A 224 -22.89 -2.21 -5.52
N SER A 225 -21.63 -2.13 -5.11
CA SER A 225 -21.06 -2.95 -4.05
C SER A 225 -20.99 -2.18 -2.73
N GLU A 226 -21.73 -2.65 -1.72
CA GLU A 226 -21.75 -2.01 -0.40
C GLU A 226 -20.35 -1.89 0.23
N LYS A 227 -19.46 -2.87 0.04
CA LYS A 227 -18.08 -2.79 0.55
C LYS A 227 -17.26 -1.67 -0.11
N VAL A 228 -17.56 -1.34 -1.37
CA VAL A 228 -16.95 -0.20 -2.08
C VAL A 228 -17.47 1.10 -1.48
N ILE A 229 -18.78 1.24 -1.32
CA ILE A 229 -19.40 2.42 -0.66
C ILE A 229 -18.80 2.62 0.74
N ILE A 230 -18.71 1.55 1.55
CA ILE A 230 -18.09 1.61 2.89
C ILE A 230 -16.66 2.15 2.81
N SER A 231 -15.85 1.67 1.88
CA SER A 231 -14.46 2.09 1.74
C SER A 231 -14.36 3.55 1.28
N PHE A 232 -15.24 3.98 0.38
CA PHE A 232 -15.35 5.37 -0.04
C PHE A 232 -15.76 6.30 1.11
N LEU A 233 -16.75 5.92 1.91
CA LEU A 233 -17.15 6.67 3.11
C LEU A 233 -16.01 6.78 4.13
N GLU A 234 -15.18 5.74 4.27
CA GLU A 234 -13.98 5.81 5.12
C GLU A 234 -12.92 6.78 4.59
N LEU A 235 -12.78 6.91 3.27
CA LEU A 235 -11.97 7.94 2.65
C LEU A 235 -12.54 9.34 2.95
N LEU A 236 -13.84 9.54 2.80
CA LEU A 236 -14.48 10.83 3.12
C LEU A 236 -14.31 11.21 4.61
N LEU A 237 -14.38 10.23 5.51
CA LEU A 237 -14.13 10.45 6.94
C LEU A 237 -12.68 10.86 7.20
N LYS A 238 -11.71 10.30 6.47
CA LYS A 238 -10.31 10.75 6.51
C LYS A 238 -10.18 12.18 5.99
N VAL A 239 -10.80 12.50 4.86
CA VAL A 239 -10.83 13.84 4.26
C VAL A 239 -11.43 14.87 5.22
N LYS A 240 -12.50 14.52 5.94
CA LYS A 240 -13.12 15.39 6.94
C LYS A 240 -12.14 15.88 8.02
N GLY A 241 -11.09 15.12 8.31
CA GLY A 241 -10.03 15.51 9.23
C GLY A 241 -8.96 16.45 8.63
N ILE A 242 -8.97 16.69 7.31
CA ILE A 242 -7.98 17.48 6.58
C ILE A 242 -8.55 18.87 6.31
N ARG A 243 -7.92 19.90 6.90
CA ARG A 243 -8.45 21.28 6.83
C ARG A 243 -8.54 21.86 5.42
N THR A 244 -7.69 21.43 4.51
CA THR A 244 -7.54 22.01 3.16
C THR A 244 -8.52 21.42 2.14
N ILE A 245 -9.21 20.32 2.47
CA ILE A 245 -10.10 19.58 1.58
C ILE A 245 -11.48 19.48 2.25
N LYS A 246 -12.54 19.89 1.55
CA LYS A 246 -13.91 19.83 2.08
C LYS A 246 -14.60 18.58 1.55
N VAL A 247 -15.29 17.83 2.41
CA VAL A 247 -16.12 16.71 1.97
C VAL A 247 -17.19 17.16 0.96
N SER A 248 -17.74 18.35 1.15
CA SER A 248 -18.75 18.94 0.27
C SER A 248 -18.24 19.27 -1.14
N SER A 249 -16.92 19.34 -1.36
CA SER A 249 -16.37 19.47 -2.72
C SER A 249 -16.20 18.11 -3.40
N ILE A 250 -16.47 17.01 -2.71
CA ILE A 250 -16.38 15.65 -3.25
C ILE A 250 -17.77 15.04 -3.45
N VAL A 251 -18.61 15.09 -2.40
CA VAL A 251 -19.99 14.60 -2.45
C VAL A 251 -20.92 15.67 -1.91
N SER A 252 -22.01 15.94 -2.63
CA SER A 252 -23.00 16.90 -2.19
C SER A 252 -23.78 16.41 -0.97
N MET A 253 -24.39 17.33 -0.22
CA MET A 253 -25.20 16.98 0.95
C MET A 253 -26.41 16.13 0.56
N GLU A 254 -27.02 16.45 -0.58
CA GLU A 254 -28.19 15.77 -1.13
C GLU A 254 -27.89 14.30 -1.40
N HIS A 255 -26.74 13.99 -2.00
CA HIS A 255 -26.34 12.60 -2.25
C HIS A 255 -26.06 11.82 -0.95
N LEU A 256 -25.49 12.46 0.07
CA LEU A 256 -25.28 11.82 1.38
C LEU A 256 -26.60 11.51 2.08
N LEU A 257 -27.57 12.43 2.04
CA LEU A 257 -28.89 12.25 2.64
C LEU A 257 -29.72 11.20 1.90
N ALA A 258 -29.74 11.25 0.56
CA ALA A 258 -30.40 10.24 -0.25
C ALA A 258 -29.83 8.84 0.01
N ARG A 259 -28.51 8.72 0.19
CA ARG A 259 -27.90 7.43 0.54
C ARG A 259 -28.25 6.98 1.95
N LEU A 260 -28.40 7.90 2.90
CA LEU A 260 -28.76 7.59 4.29
C LEU A 260 -30.16 6.98 4.41
N GLU A 261 -31.11 7.44 3.59
CA GLU A 261 -32.49 6.93 3.57
C GLU A 261 -32.56 5.43 3.32
N VAL A 262 -31.70 4.92 2.43
CA VAL A 262 -31.67 3.50 2.02
C VAL A 262 -30.47 2.72 2.62
N ALA A 263 -29.78 3.31 3.60
CA ALA A 263 -28.53 2.75 4.12
C ALA A 263 -28.75 1.55 5.06
N SER A 264 -27.90 0.53 4.91
CA SER A 264 -27.70 -0.49 5.95
C SER A 264 -27.13 0.15 7.23
N ALA A 265 -27.26 -0.52 8.38
CA ALA A 265 -26.72 0.00 9.63
C ALA A 265 -25.20 0.34 9.59
N PRO A 266 -24.32 -0.46 8.97
CA PRO A 266 -22.91 -0.10 8.79
C PRO A 266 -22.66 1.16 7.95
N LEU A 267 -23.46 1.40 6.91
CA LEU A 267 -23.39 2.60 6.08
C LEU A 267 -23.94 3.82 6.82
N ALA A 268 -25.10 3.68 7.46
CA ALA A 268 -25.77 4.74 8.21
C ALA A 268 -24.86 5.33 9.29
N ARG A 269 -24.15 4.49 10.05
CA ARG A 269 -23.18 4.97 11.06
C ARG A 269 -22.10 5.89 10.48
N ARG A 270 -21.57 5.56 9.30
CA ARG A 270 -20.52 6.36 8.64
C ARG A 270 -21.09 7.65 8.05
N LEU A 271 -22.26 7.58 7.42
CA LEU A 271 -22.97 8.74 6.89
C LEU A 271 -23.31 9.73 8.00
N VAL A 272 -23.92 9.27 9.11
CA VAL A 272 -24.19 10.11 10.28
C VAL A 272 -22.90 10.73 10.82
N SER A 273 -21.80 9.96 10.90
CA SER A 273 -20.51 10.50 11.34
C SER A 273 -19.95 11.58 10.39
N LEU A 274 -20.22 11.53 9.09
CA LEU A 274 -19.88 12.61 8.15
C LEU A 274 -20.74 13.85 8.42
N LEU A 275 -22.04 13.64 8.60
CA LEU A 275 -23.05 14.68 8.74
C LEU A 275 -23.02 15.42 10.09
N PHE A 276 -22.65 14.75 11.19
CA PHE A 276 -22.81 15.27 12.56
C PHE A 276 -22.20 16.66 12.79
N ASN A 277 -20.98 16.91 12.26
CA ASN A 277 -20.32 18.22 12.42
C ASN A 277 -20.84 19.29 11.45
N SER A 278 -21.56 18.88 10.39
CA SER A 278 -22.22 19.80 9.46
C SER A 278 -23.52 20.37 10.07
N PHE A 279 -24.19 19.59 10.93
CA PHE A 279 -25.41 19.99 11.62
C PHE A 279 -25.17 20.60 13.02
N HIS A 280 -24.08 20.24 13.69
CA HIS A 280 -23.68 20.82 14.98
C HIS A 280 -22.23 21.34 14.92
N PRO A 281 -22.00 22.63 14.61
CA PRO A 281 -20.70 23.24 14.83
C PRO A 281 -20.44 23.26 16.35
N LEU A 282 -19.46 22.48 16.81
CA LEU A 282 -19.08 22.38 18.24
C LEU A 282 -18.50 23.68 18.84
N THR A 283 -18.55 24.79 18.10
CA THR A 283 -18.10 26.12 18.50
C THR A 283 -19.16 27.17 18.21
N LYS A 284 -20.20 27.21 19.04
CA LYS A 284 -20.77 28.49 19.49
C LYS A 284 -20.38 28.67 20.95
N LYS A 285 -19.28 29.40 21.20
CA LYS A 285 -19.18 30.14 22.47
C LYS A 285 -20.38 31.08 22.46
N LEU A 286 -21.37 30.80 23.29
CA LEU A 286 -22.40 31.77 23.62
C LEU A 286 -21.68 32.96 24.23
N ILE A 287 -21.48 34.01 23.43
CA ILE A 287 -21.09 35.32 23.96
C ILE A 287 -22.32 35.78 24.74
N SER A 288 -22.29 35.54 26.06
CA SER A 288 -23.21 36.16 26.98
C SER A 288 -23.06 37.67 26.84
N ARG A 289 -24.07 38.33 26.27
CA ARG A 289 -24.24 39.78 26.39
C ARG A 289 -24.37 40.10 27.88
N SER A 290 -23.28 40.54 28.51
CA SER A 290 -23.37 41.28 29.77
C SER A 290 -23.82 42.70 29.42
N ARG A 291 -25.05 43.03 29.85
CA ARG A 291 -25.60 44.38 29.86
C ARG A 291 -24.64 45.31 30.63
N GLY A 292 -24.33 46.44 30.02
CA GLY A 292 -23.98 47.70 30.66
C GLY A 292 -24.97 48.73 30.13
#